data_AF-A0A1Q7TV68-F1
#
_entry.id   AF-A0A1Q7TV68-F1
#
_cell.length_a   1.000
_cell.length_b   1.000
_cell.length_c   1.000
_cell.angle_alpha   90.00
_cell.angle_beta   90.00
_cell.angle_gamma   90.00
#
_symmetry.space_group_name_H-M   'P 1'
#
loop_
_entity.id
_entity.type
_entity.pdbx_description
1 polymer ?
#
loop_
_entity_poly.entity_id
_entity_poly.type
_entity_poly.pdbx_seq_one_letter_code
_entity_poly.pdbx_strand_id
1 'polypeptide(L)'
;MHLFADPEFWVLLAVVVFAAIVWKPVRRFVVGTLDQRAMRIQGELEEARKLREEAERLLADYQKKQREAASEAQAIIAHAREEAERIAAQAARDLQQSLERRQRLAEERIAQAESKAIDEIRAAAVDVAIDAARRVIVSELDERRGAAMLDTAIASLPQRLRQ
;
A
#
# COMPACT_ATOMS: atom_id res chain seq x y z
N MET A 1 -83.21 43.15 -70.10
CA MET A 1 -83.21 42.50 -68.77
C MET A 1 -83.16 40.98 -68.98
N HIS A 2 -81.99 40.41 -69.34
CA HIS A 2 -81.85 38.96 -69.58
C HIS A 2 -80.80 38.27 -68.68
N LEU A 3 -80.05 39.03 -67.86
CA LEU A 3 -79.03 38.49 -66.96
C LEU A 3 -79.58 37.49 -65.91
N PHE A 4 -80.86 37.60 -65.53
CA PHE A 4 -81.48 36.73 -64.54
C PHE A 4 -82.18 35.50 -65.15
N ALA A 5 -82.32 35.44 -66.48
CA ALA A 5 -82.98 34.36 -67.22
C ALA A 5 -81.99 33.33 -67.80
N ASP A 6 -80.69 33.64 -67.81
CA ASP A 6 -79.65 32.72 -68.29
C ASP A 6 -79.23 31.73 -67.18
N PRO A 7 -79.29 30.41 -67.42
CA PRO A 7 -78.84 29.39 -66.48
C PRO A 7 -77.37 29.54 -66.07
N GLU A 8 -76.53 30.07 -66.96
CA GLU A 8 -75.10 30.28 -66.73
C GLU A 8 -74.82 31.28 -65.60
N PHE A 9 -75.66 32.31 -65.44
CA PHE A 9 -75.53 33.29 -64.35
C PHE A 9 -75.78 32.64 -62.97
N TRP A 10 -76.80 31.79 -62.87
CA TRP A 10 -77.09 31.06 -61.63
C TRP A 10 -76.02 30.01 -61.30
N VAL A 11 -75.43 29.37 -62.31
CA VAL A 11 -74.29 28.45 -62.13
C VAL A 11 -73.06 29.21 -61.62
N LEU A 12 -72.72 30.36 -62.23
CA LEU A 12 -71.61 31.19 -61.77
C LEU A 12 -71.83 31.69 -60.33
N LEU A 13 -73.05 32.15 -60.01
CA LEU A 13 -73.41 32.59 -58.67
C LEU A 13 -73.30 31.44 -57.65
N ALA A 14 -73.75 30.24 -58.00
CA ALA A 14 -73.61 29.06 -57.15
C ALA A 14 -72.15 28.68 -56.93
N VAL A 15 -71.29 28.74 -57.95
CA VAL A 15 -69.84 28.49 -57.83
C VAL A 15 -69.16 29.53 -56.95
N VAL A 16 -69.50 30.81 -57.10
CA VAL A 16 -68.93 31.89 -56.27
C VAL A 16 -69.36 31.75 -54.81
N VAL A 17 -70.64 31.47 -54.54
CA VAL A 17 -71.15 31.24 -53.19
C VAL A 17 -70.51 29.99 -52.57
N PHE A 18 -70.40 28.90 -53.33
CA PHE A 18 -69.73 27.68 -52.89
C PHE A 18 -68.24 27.94 -52.58
N ALA A 19 -67.52 28.62 -53.47
CA ALA A 19 -66.12 28.98 -53.26
C ALA A 19 -65.95 29.88 -52.02
N ALA A 20 -66.84 30.85 -51.81
CA ALA A 20 -66.81 31.73 -50.63
C ALA A 20 -67.01 30.96 -49.32
N ILE A 21 -67.94 29.98 -49.30
CA ILE A 21 -68.21 29.13 -48.13
C ILE A 21 -67.03 28.19 -47.86
N VAL A 22 -66.43 27.60 -48.90
CA VAL A 22 -65.36 26.60 -48.78
C VAL A 22 -63.96 27.23 -48.55
N TRP A 23 -63.75 28.48 -48.97
CA TRP A 23 -62.46 29.16 -48.83
C TRP A 23 -61.97 29.24 -47.38
N LYS A 24 -62.84 29.59 -46.44
CA LYS A 24 -62.50 29.75 -45.02
C LYS A 24 -62.10 28.43 -44.33
N PRO A 25 -62.88 27.33 -44.42
CA PRO A 25 -62.48 26.05 -43.82
C PRO A 25 -61.25 25.43 -44.49
N VAL A 26 -61.14 25.48 -45.83
CA VAL A 26 -59.98 24.93 -46.54
C VAL A 26 -58.71 25.69 -46.19
N ARG A 27 -58.74 27.02 -46.19
CA ARG A 27 -57.58 27.83 -45.76
C ARG A 27 -57.17 27.52 -44.32
N ARG A 28 -58.13 27.40 -43.40
CA ARG A 28 -57.84 27.09 -41.99
C ARG A 28 -57.21 25.71 -41.84
N PHE A 29 -57.67 24.71 -42.59
CA PHE A 29 -57.12 23.36 -42.55
C PHE A 29 -55.69 23.30 -43.12
N VAL A 30 -55.46 23.93 -44.28
CA VAL A 30 -54.13 23.94 -44.92
C VAL A 30 -53.11 24.68 -44.06
N VAL A 31 -53.45 25.87 -43.55
CA VAL A 31 -52.54 26.62 -42.65
C VAL A 31 -52.29 25.85 -41.36
N GLY A 32 -53.34 25.32 -40.72
CA GLY A 32 -53.19 24.58 -39.46
C GLY A 32 -52.33 23.32 -39.59
N THR A 33 -52.40 22.59 -40.70
CA THR A 33 -51.54 21.41 -40.93
C THR A 33 -50.09 21.78 -41.20
N LEU A 34 -49.82 22.90 -41.88
CA LEU A 34 -48.47 23.42 -42.07
C LEU A 34 -47.87 23.93 -40.75
N ASP A 35 -48.65 24.64 -39.94
CA ASP A 35 -48.22 25.10 -38.61
C ASP A 35 -47.90 23.92 -37.69
N GLN A 36 -48.75 22.89 -37.66
CA GLN A 36 -48.47 21.67 -36.88
C GLN A 36 -47.17 20.97 -37.33
N ARG A 37 -46.90 20.92 -38.63
CA ARG A 37 -45.64 20.37 -39.15
C ARG A 37 -44.45 21.23 -38.75
N ALA A 38 -44.57 22.56 -38.87
CA ALA A 38 -43.52 23.48 -38.47
C ALA A 38 -43.19 23.36 -36.98
N MET A 39 -44.22 23.31 -36.12
CA MET A 39 -44.06 23.10 -34.68
C MET A 39 -43.40 21.76 -34.36
N ARG A 40 -43.78 20.68 -35.05
CA ARG A 40 -43.15 19.36 -34.86
C ARG A 40 -41.67 19.39 -35.25
N ILE A 41 -41.35 19.91 -36.43
CA ILE A 41 -39.96 20.01 -36.91
C ILE A 41 -39.12 20.88 -35.96
N GLN A 42 -39.68 21.99 -35.48
CA GLN A 42 -39.01 22.83 -34.51
C GLN A 42 -38.73 22.08 -33.21
N GLY A 43 -39.71 21.33 -32.69
CA GLY A 43 -39.52 20.49 -31.50
C GLY A 43 -38.45 19.41 -31.69
N GLU A 44 -38.46 18.71 -32.82
CA GLU A 44 -37.45 17.70 -33.16
C GLU A 44 -36.04 18.32 -33.28
N LEU A 45 -35.92 19.52 -33.86
CA LEU A 45 -34.65 20.24 -33.96
C LEU A 45 -34.14 20.74 -32.60
N GLU A 46 -35.02 21.21 -31.72
CA GLU A 46 -34.67 21.61 -30.35
C GLU A 46 -34.22 20.41 -29.52
N GLU A 47 -34.92 19.28 -29.62
CA GLU A 47 -34.52 18.04 -28.96
C GLU A 47 -33.18 17.52 -29.49
N ALA A 48 -32.98 17.52 -30.80
CA ALA A 48 -31.70 17.14 -31.40
C ALA A 48 -30.55 18.04 -30.96
N ARG A 49 -30.77 19.36 -30.85
CA ARG A 49 -29.78 20.31 -30.31
C ARG A 49 -29.45 20.00 -28.86
N LYS A 50 -30.46 19.78 -28.03
CA LYS A 50 -30.29 19.44 -26.61
C LYS A 50 -29.50 18.13 -26.46
N LEU A 51 -29.83 17.11 -27.24
CA LEU A 51 -29.14 15.82 -27.22
C LEU A 51 -27.67 15.95 -27.64
N ARG A 52 -27.37 16.79 -28.65
CA ARG A 52 -25.97 17.08 -29.02
C ARG A 52 -25.22 17.78 -27.90
N GLU A 53 -25.83 18.79 -27.27
CA GLU A 53 -25.19 19.50 -26.16
C GLU A 53 -24.93 18.58 -24.97
N GLU A 54 -25.88 17.69 -24.63
CA GLU A 54 -25.70 16.68 -23.59
C GLU A 54 -24.58 15.69 -23.95
N ALA A 55 -24.51 15.24 -25.21
CA ALA A 55 -23.45 14.34 -25.68
C ALA A 55 -22.07 15.02 -25.63
N GLU A 56 -21.98 16.29 -26.01
CA GLU A 56 -20.72 17.06 -25.93
C GLU A 56 -20.27 17.27 -24.49
N ARG A 57 -21.20 17.61 -23.58
CA ARG A 57 -20.92 17.71 -22.15
C ARG A 57 -20.44 16.37 -21.57
N LEU A 58 -21.14 15.29 -21.90
CA LEU A 58 -20.78 13.95 -21.45
C LEU A 58 -19.38 13.56 -21.96
N LEU A 59 -19.09 13.82 -23.24
CA LEU A 59 -17.77 13.55 -23.81
C LEU A 59 -16.66 14.34 -23.09
N ALA A 60 -16.89 15.63 -22.82
CA ALA A 60 -15.94 16.47 -22.09
C ALA A 60 -15.70 15.94 -20.66
N ASP A 61 -16.75 15.53 -19.97
CA ASP A 61 -16.65 14.93 -18.63
C ASP A 61 -15.88 13.61 -18.64
N TYR A 62 -16.13 12.74 -19.62
CA TYR A 62 -15.37 11.48 -19.76
C TYR A 62 -13.90 11.73 -20.08
N GLN A 63 -13.59 12.68 -20.97
CA GLN A 63 -12.20 13.05 -21.28
C GLN A 63 -11.49 13.62 -20.05
N LYS A 64 -12.18 14.46 -19.26
CA LYS A 64 -11.65 14.98 -18.00
C LYS A 64 -11.39 13.84 -17.00
N LYS A 65 -12.38 12.97 -16.76
CA LYS A 65 -12.23 11.80 -15.88
C LYS A 65 -11.10 10.88 -16.32
N GLN A 66 -10.94 10.67 -17.62
CA GLN A 66 -9.86 9.84 -18.15
C GLN A 66 -8.47 10.44 -17.85
N ARG A 67 -8.32 11.77 -18.00
CA ARG A 67 -7.06 12.47 -17.66
C ARG A 67 -6.79 12.44 -16.16
N GLU A 68 -7.82 12.68 -15.35
CA GLU A 68 -7.73 12.61 -13.89
C GLU A 68 -7.33 11.20 -13.44
N ALA A 69 -8.00 10.15 -13.94
CA ALA A 69 -7.67 8.77 -13.63
C ALA A 69 -6.23 8.39 -14.06
N ALA A 70 -5.76 8.87 -15.22
CA ALA A 70 -4.39 8.65 -15.66
C ALA A 70 -3.37 9.36 -14.74
N SER A 71 -3.66 10.59 -14.32
CA SER A 71 -2.83 11.33 -13.37
C SER A 71 -2.80 10.68 -11.99
N GLU A 72 -3.96 10.21 -11.52
CA GLU A 72 -4.09 9.52 -10.23
C GLU A 72 -3.34 8.20 -10.24
N ALA A 73 -3.45 7.41 -11.32
CA ALA A 73 -2.67 6.18 -11.48
C ALA A 73 -1.16 6.44 -11.45
N GLN A 74 -0.69 7.50 -12.11
CA GLN A 74 0.73 7.90 -12.06
C GLN A 74 1.15 8.31 -10.64
N ALA A 75 0.31 9.06 -9.93
CA ALA A 75 0.57 9.45 -8.54
C ALA A 75 0.62 8.24 -7.61
N ILE A 76 -0.27 7.26 -7.77
CA ILE A 76 -0.27 5.99 -7.02
C ILE A 76 1.04 5.24 -7.26
N ILE A 77 1.49 5.13 -8.52
CA ILE A 77 2.75 4.44 -8.84
C ILE A 77 3.95 5.18 -8.25
N ALA A 78 3.98 6.51 -8.33
CA ALA A 78 5.06 7.31 -7.76
C ALA A 78 5.13 7.14 -6.23
N HIS A 79 3.99 7.26 -5.55
CA HIS A 79 3.90 7.07 -4.11
C HIS A 79 4.29 5.64 -3.70
N ALA A 80 3.86 4.63 -4.44
CA ALA A 80 4.23 3.24 -4.17
C ALA A 80 5.74 2.99 -4.31
N ARG A 81 6.41 3.65 -5.27
CA ARG A 81 7.87 3.57 -5.43
C ARG A 81 8.60 4.26 -4.29
N GLU A 82 8.21 5.47 -3.95
CA GLU A 82 8.78 6.21 -2.82
C GLU A 82 8.64 5.42 -1.50
N GLU A 83 7.46 4.85 -1.27
CA GLU A 83 7.18 4.03 -0.10
C GLU A 83 8.01 2.73 -0.10
N ALA A 84 8.16 2.07 -1.25
CA ALA A 84 9.02 0.90 -1.38
C ALA A 84 10.49 1.23 -1.10
N GLU A 85 11.01 2.34 -1.60
CA GLU A 85 12.37 2.82 -1.33
C GLU A 85 12.56 3.13 0.17
N ARG A 86 11.57 3.79 0.80
CA ARG A 86 11.57 4.09 2.23
C ARG A 86 11.59 2.82 3.08
N ILE A 87 10.77 1.84 2.75
CA ILE A 87 10.72 0.54 3.44
C ILE A 87 12.04 -0.21 3.24
N ALA A 88 12.59 -0.25 2.02
CA ALA A 88 13.86 -0.90 1.73
C ALA A 88 15.02 -0.26 2.52
N ALA A 89 15.09 1.08 2.55
CA ALA A 89 16.09 1.80 3.32
C ALA A 89 15.95 1.55 4.83
N GLN A 90 14.73 1.51 5.34
CA GLN A 90 14.48 1.20 6.75
C GLN A 90 14.88 -0.24 7.09
N ALA A 91 14.47 -1.21 6.27
CA ALA A 91 14.84 -2.62 6.43
C ALA A 91 16.35 -2.83 6.38
N ALA A 92 17.06 -2.13 5.50
CA ALA A 92 18.53 -2.19 5.44
C ALA A 92 19.18 -1.65 6.73
N ARG A 93 18.69 -0.53 7.26
CA ARG A 93 19.15 0.01 8.55
C ARG A 93 18.89 -0.96 9.70
N ASP A 94 17.69 -1.51 9.79
CA ASP A 94 17.32 -2.45 10.86
C ASP A 94 18.13 -3.75 10.78
N LEU A 95 18.39 -4.23 9.56
CA LEU A 95 19.26 -5.38 9.32
C LEU A 95 20.69 -5.10 9.77
N GLN A 96 21.25 -3.96 9.40
CA GLN A 96 22.61 -3.58 9.81
C GLN A 96 22.72 -3.52 11.34
N GLN A 97 21.78 -2.86 12.01
CA GLN A 97 21.76 -2.83 13.48
C GLN A 97 21.63 -4.23 14.10
N SER A 98 20.82 -5.11 13.50
CA SER A 98 20.68 -6.49 13.96
C SER A 98 21.97 -7.28 13.81
N LEU A 99 22.67 -7.10 12.68
CA LEU A 99 23.98 -7.72 12.43
C LEU A 99 25.04 -7.20 13.41
N GLU A 100 25.12 -5.90 13.64
CA GLU A 100 26.04 -5.30 14.63
C GLU A 100 25.80 -5.85 16.03
N ARG A 101 24.52 -5.96 16.46
CA ARG A 101 24.19 -6.58 17.77
C ARG A 101 24.61 -8.04 17.83
N ARG A 102 24.34 -8.81 16.77
CA ARG A 102 24.73 -10.23 16.70
C ARG A 102 26.25 -10.41 16.72
N GLN A 103 26.98 -9.53 16.03
CA GLN A 103 28.43 -9.55 16.03
C GLN A 103 28.98 -9.29 17.44
N ARG A 104 28.51 -8.24 18.14
CA ARG A 104 28.93 -7.98 19.52
C ARG A 104 28.62 -9.15 20.46
N LEU A 105 27.43 -9.74 20.35
CA LEU A 105 27.09 -10.92 21.15
C LEU A 105 27.99 -12.12 20.85
N ALA A 106 28.41 -12.31 19.60
CA ALA A 106 29.34 -13.37 19.23
C ALA A 106 30.74 -13.09 19.79
N GLU A 107 31.23 -11.86 19.69
CA GLU A 107 32.51 -11.41 20.27
C GLU A 107 32.52 -11.58 21.80
N GLU A 108 31.45 -11.19 22.49
CA GLU A 108 31.30 -11.37 23.93
C GLU A 108 31.30 -12.86 24.33
N ARG A 109 30.63 -13.73 23.54
CA ARG A 109 30.63 -15.18 23.77
C ARG A 109 32.01 -15.80 23.55
N ILE A 110 32.75 -15.35 22.54
CA ILE A 110 34.11 -15.81 22.27
C ILE A 110 35.01 -15.40 23.45
N ALA A 111 34.96 -14.14 23.89
CA ALA A 111 35.75 -13.67 25.03
C ALA A 111 35.44 -14.45 26.33
N GLN A 112 34.16 -14.75 26.58
CA GLN A 112 33.77 -15.58 27.72
C GLN A 112 34.30 -17.02 27.59
N ALA A 113 34.23 -17.62 26.40
CA ALA A 113 34.75 -18.96 26.15
C ALA A 113 36.28 -19.01 26.30
N GLU A 114 37.01 -17.99 25.84
CA GLU A 114 38.45 -17.86 26.02
C GLU A 114 38.84 -17.75 27.50
N SER A 115 38.17 -16.89 28.26
CA SER A 115 38.40 -16.78 29.71
C SER A 115 38.17 -18.12 30.40
N LYS A 116 37.08 -18.80 30.06
CA LYS A 116 36.77 -20.11 30.63
C LYS A 116 37.81 -21.16 30.28
N ALA A 117 38.29 -21.20 29.03
CA ALA A 117 39.34 -22.12 28.61
C ALA A 117 40.67 -21.85 29.33
N ILE A 118 41.02 -20.57 29.56
CA ILE A 118 42.20 -20.20 30.35
C ILE A 118 42.07 -20.70 31.79
N ASP A 119 40.91 -20.52 32.41
CA ASP A 119 40.67 -20.98 33.78
C ASP A 119 40.69 -22.51 33.87
N GLU A 120 40.14 -23.23 32.88
CA GLU A 120 40.22 -24.69 32.78
C GLU A 120 41.68 -25.18 32.64
N ILE A 121 42.50 -24.53 31.81
CA ILE A 121 43.93 -24.85 31.68
C ILE A 121 44.67 -24.61 32.99
N ARG A 122 44.39 -23.51 33.69
CA ARG A 122 44.99 -23.20 34.99
C ARG A 122 44.62 -24.25 36.04
N ALA A 123 43.35 -24.64 36.11
CA ALA A 123 42.91 -25.69 37.01
C ALA A 123 43.63 -27.01 36.72
N ALA A 124 43.71 -27.43 35.47
CA ALA A 124 44.43 -28.64 35.07
C ALA A 124 45.93 -28.56 35.41
N ALA A 125 46.57 -27.41 35.22
CA ALA A 125 47.98 -27.21 35.59
C ALA A 125 48.21 -27.30 37.11
N VAL A 126 47.29 -26.75 37.91
CA VAL A 126 47.32 -26.87 39.38
C VAL A 126 47.18 -28.33 39.80
N ASP A 127 46.25 -29.07 39.20
CA ASP A 127 46.05 -30.50 39.50
C ASP A 127 47.31 -31.33 39.19
N VAL A 128 47.96 -31.08 38.03
CA VAL A 128 49.21 -31.72 37.66
C VAL A 128 50.34 -31.35 38.63
N ALA A 129 50.44 -30.08 39.03
CA ALA A 129 51.45 -29.64 40.00
C ALA A 129 51.25 -30.29 41.38
N ILE A 130 50.01 -30.42 41.84
CA ILE A 130 49.66 -31.11 43.09
C ILE A 130 50.03 -32.60 42.99
N ASP A 131 49.73 -33.27 41.88
CA ASP A 131 50.10 -34.69 41.71
C ASP A 131 51.62 -34.88 41.67
N ALA A 132 52.35 -34.01 40.97
CA ALA A 132 53.81 -34.03 40.95
C ALA A 132 54.41 -33.78 42.34
N ALA A 133 53.90 -32.79 43.07
CA ALA A 133 54.32 -32.51 44.45
C ALA A 133 54.04 -33.70 45.38
N ARG A 134 52.86 -34.34 45.27
CA ARG A 134 52.53 -35.57 45.99
C ARG A 134 53.53 -36.68 45.70
N ARG A 135 53.87 -36.92 44.43
CA ARG A 135 54.85 -37.95 44.04
C ARG A 135 56.24 -37.67 44.63
N VAL A 136 56.71 -36.43 44.58
CA VAL A 136 58.00 -36.02 45.15
C VAL A 136 58.01 -36.20 46.67
N ILE A 137 56.93 -35.79 47.36
CA ILE A 137 56.80 -35.98 48.81
C ILE A 137 56.87 -37.47 49.16
N VAL A 138 56.16 -38.34 48.42
CA VAL A 138 56.19 -39.79 48.65
C VAL A 138 57.58 -40.39 48.38
N SER A 139 58.29 -39.92 47.35
CA SER A 139 59.64 -40.44 47.05
C SER A 139 60.71 -39.98 48.03
N GLU A 140 60.57 -38.80 48.63
CA GLU A 140 61.51 -38.21 49.60
C GLU A 140 61.18 -38.55 51.06
N LEU A 141 60.03 -39.21 51.31
CA LEU A 141 59.61 -39.67 52.63
C LEU A 141 60.38 -40.95 53.03
N ASP A 142 61.49 -40.76 53.74
CA ASP A 142 62.14 -41.78 54.58
C ASP A 142 61.43 -41.84 55.96
N GLU A 143 61.39 -43.02 56.60
CA GLU A 143 60.92 -43.23 57.98
C GLU A 143 61.46 -42.17 58.95
N ARG A 144 62.72 -41.72 58.78
CA ARG A 144 63.30 -40.66 59.61
C ARG A 144 62.70 -39.28 59.38
N ARG A 145 62.40 -38.91 58.14
CA ARG A 145 61.80 -37.60 57.80
C ARG A 145 60.31 -37.57 58.16
N GLY A 146 59.61 -38.69 57.98
CA GLY A 146 58.20 -38.84 58.39
C GLY A 146 58.01 -38.62 59.89
N ALA A 147 58.87 -39.21 60.73
CA ALA A 147 58.84 -39.01 62.18
C ALA A 147 59.09 -37.53 62.58
N ALA A 148 60.08 -36.87 61.97
CA ALA A 148 60.36 -35.46 62.23
C ALA A 148 59.21 -34.51 61.82
N MET A 149 58.52 -34.80 60.72
CA MET A 149 57.33 -34.03 60.31
C MET A 149 56.15 -34.25 61.26
N LEU A 150 55.98 -35.47 61.78
CA LEU A 150 54.94 -35.79 62.77
C LEU A 150 55.18 -35.06 64.09
N ASP A 151 56.42 -35.06 64.59
CA ASP A 151 56.79 -34.32 65.81
C ASP A 151 56.58 -32.81 65.63
N THR A 152 56.91 -32.26 64.45
CA THR A 152 56.67 -30.85 64.14
C THR A 152 55.19 -30.51 64.04
N ALA A 153 54.37 -31.40 63.45
CA ALA A 153 52.92 -31.25 63.39
C ALA A 153 52.30 -31.28 64.80
N ILE A 154 52.73 -32.21 65.65
CA ILE A 154 52.30 -32.31 67.06
C ILE A 154 52.71 -31.06 67.84
N ALA A 155 53.92 -30.54 67.63
CA ALA A 155 54.39 -29.31 68.25
C ALA A 155 53.61 -28.06 67.81
N SER A 156 52.98 -28.08 66.63
CA SER A 156 52.22 -26.95 66.08
C SER A 156 50.73 -26.91 66.49
N LEU A 157 50.18 -28.01 67.02
CA LEU A 157 48.78 -28.10 67.50
C LEU A 157 48.43 -27.07 68.61
N PRO A 158 49.28 -26.81 69.61
CA PRO A 158 48.98 -25.86 70.69
C PRO A 158 48.83 -24.41 70.21
N GLN A 159 49.49 -24.04 69.10
CA GLN A 159 49.42 -22.70 68.51
C GLN A 159 48.13 -22.47 67.71
N ARG A 160 47.56 -23.51 67.09
CA ARG A 160 46.32 -23.41 66.32
C ARG A 160 45.05 -23.54 67.18
N LEU A 161 45.15 -24.13 68.36
CA LEU A 161 44.05 -24.22 69.34
C LEU A 161 43.86 -22.95 70.20
N ARG A 162 44.70 -21.93 69.99
CA ARG A 162 44.70 -20.67 70.76
C ARG A 162 44.17 -19.46 69.97
N GLN A 163 43.72 -19.68 68.73
CA GLN A 163 42.91 -18.75 67.93
C GLN A 163 41.49 -19.30 67.84
#